data_AF-A0AAN5C8M6-F1
#
_entry.id   AF-A0AAN5C8M6-F1
#
_cell.length_a   1.000
_cell.length_b   1.000
_cell.length_c   1.000
_cell.angle_alpha   90.00
_cell.angle_beta   90.00
_cell.angle_gamma   90.00
#
_symmetry.space_group_name_H-M   'P 1'
#
loop_
_entity.id
_entity.type
_entity.pdbx_description
1 polymer ?
#
loop_
_entity_poly.entity_id
_entity_poly.type
_entity_poly.pdbx_seq_one_letter_code
_entity_poly.pdbx_strand_id
1 'polypeptide(L)'
;YVLLFSSLAFLVSARDQTVGVRGTLMCGSEPLANAEVKLWELDTWPDPDDLLATVYTDSQGRFQIQGHESEVTQINPVVKIYHRCNNK
;
A
#
# COMPACT_ATOMS: atom_id res chain seq x y z
N TYR A 1 33.80 34.09 -24.46
CA TYR A 1 33.02 33.61 -23.30
C TYR A 1 32.93 32.10 -23.40
N VAL A 2 33.60 31.37 -22.50
CA VAL A 2 33.47 29.91 -22.39
C VAL A 2 32.49 29.66 -21.24
N LEU A 3 31.29 29.19 -21.56
CA LEU A 3 30.31 28.78 -20.55
C LEU A 3 30.58 27.31 -20.21
N LEU A 4 31.27 27.09 -19.09
CA LEU A 4 31.42 25.77 -18.47
C LEU A 4 30.11 25.41 -17.78
N PHE A 5 29.27 24.60 -18.41
CA PHE A 5 28.14 23.94 -17.74
C PHE A 5 28.69 22.80 -16.89
N SER A 6 28.88 23.05 -15.60
CA SER A 6 29.09 21.98 -14.61
C SER A 6 27.80 21.19 -14.49
N SER A 7 27.82 19.92 -14.90
CA SER A 7 26.72 19.00 -14.61
C SER A 7 26.84 18.55 -13.16
N LEU A 8 25.99 19.09 -12.28
CA LEU A 8 25.75 18.47 -10.98
C LEU A 8 25.06 17.13 -11.22
N ALA A 9 25.79 16.03 -10.99
CA ALA A 9 25.17 14.72 -10.90
C ALA A 9 24.42 14.64 -9.56
N PHE A 10 23.09 14.60 -9.59
CA PHE A 10 22.28 14.34 -8.40
C PHE A 10 22.32 12.83 -8.13
N LEU A 11 22.90 12.43 -7.00
CA LEU A 11 22.78 11.06 -6.50
C LEU A 11 21.40 10.91 -5.87
N VAL A 12 20.52 10.17 -6.55
CA VAL A 12 19.21 9.78 -6.02
C VAL A 12 19.33 8.33 -5.55
N SER A 13 18.97 8.06 -4.29
CA SER A 13 18.97 6.73 -3.71
C SER A 13 17.55 6.36 -3.31
N ALA A 14 17.09 5.20 -3.75
CA ALA A 14 15.91 4.57 -3.18
C ALA A 14 16.24 4.02 -1.79
N ARG A 15 15.20 3.89 -0.95
CA ARG A 15 15.27 3.23 0.35
C ARG A 15 14.13 2.21 0.45
N ASP A 16 14.42 1.08 1.08
CA ASP A 16 13.38 0.11 1.39
C ASP A 16 12.52 0.63 2.55
N GLN A 17 11.23 0.75 2.30
CA GLN A 17 10.22 1.18 3.27
C GLN A 17 9.26 0.04 3.52
N THR A 18 8.80 -0.12 4.75
CA THR A 18 7.92 -1.22 5.15
C THR A 18 6.75 -0.67 5.95
N VAL A 19 5.56 -1.20 5.70
CA VAL A 19 4.33 -0.86 6.41
C VAL A 19 3.59 -2.13 6.82
N GLY A 20 2.94 -2.08 7.98
CA GLY A 20 2.10 -3.16 8.49
C GLY A 20 0.80 -2.61 9.06
N VAL A 21 -0.31 -3.28 8.75
CA VAL A 21 -1.64 -2.93 9.25
C VAL A 21 -2.27 -4.17 9.87
N ARG A 22 -2.92 -3.99 11.03
CA ARG A 22 -3.75 -5.01 11.67
C ARG A 22 -5.10 -4.41 11.98
N GLY A 23 -6.18 -5.16 11.74
CA GLY A 23 -7.52 -4.70 11.98
C GLY A 23 -8.53 -5.82 12.17
N THR A 24 -9.79 -5.44 12.39
CA THR A 24 -10.92 -6.35 12.47
C THR A 24 -12.09 -5.72 11.72
N LEU A 25 -12.65 -6.46 10.76
CA LEU A 25 -13.78 -6.01 9.95
C LEU A 25 -15.07 -6.59 10.48
N MET A 26 -16.09 -5.74 10.57
CA MET A 26 -17.44 -6.08 11.02
C MET A 26 -18.44 -5.76 9.91
N CYS A 27 -19.49 -6.56 9.81
CA CYS A 27 -20.67 -6.30 9.00
C CYS A 27 -21.88 -6.15 9.93
N GLY A 28 -22.18 -4.90 10.33
CA GLY A 28 -23.10 -4.65 11.44
C GLY A 28 -22.49 -5.17 12.75
N SER A 29 -23.20 -6.05 13.46
CA SER A 29 -22.72 -6.67 14.70
C SER A 29 -21.88 -7.93 14.49
N GLU A 30 -21.84 -8.47 13.27
CA GLU A 30 -21.19 -9.76 12.98
C GLU A 30 -19.77 -9.56 12.42
N PRO A 31 -18.79 -10.39 12.79
CA PRO A 31 -17.48 -10.36 12.15
C PRO A 31 -17.56 -10.66 10.65
N LEU A 32 -16.88 -9.86 9.84
CA LEU A 32 -16.85 -10.05 8.39
C LEU A 32 -15.70 -10.98 8.01
N ALA A 33 -16.00 -12.27 7.93
CA ALA A 33 -15.06 -13.29 7.49
C ALA A 33 -14.86 -13.28 5.96
N ASN A 34 -13.67 -13.69 5.52
CA ASN A 34 -13.33 -13.89 4.11
C ASN A 34 -13.51 -12.64 3.22
N ALA A 35 -13.37 -11.44 3.78
CA ALA A 35 -13.22 -10.21 3.00
C ALA A 35 -11.79 -10.10 2.50
N GLU A 36 -11.62 -9.75 1.22
CA GLU A 36 -10.32 -9.53 0.61
C GLU A 36 -9.80 -8.14 1.01
N VAL A 37 -8.59 -8.09 1.53
CA VAL A 37 -7.92 -6.87 1.98
C VAL A 37 -6.62 -6.74 1.21
N LYS A 38 -6.46 -5.63 0.49
CA LYS A 38 -5.26 -5.33 -0.29
C LYS A 38 -4.53 -4.13 0.28
N LEU A 39 -3.22 -4.23 0.36
CA LEU A 39 -2.33 -3.11 0.65
C LEU A 39 -1.74 -2.65 -0.67
N TRP A 40 -1.97 -1.39 -1.01
CA TRP A 40 -1.48 -0.74 -2.21
C TRP A 40 -0.55 0.40 -1.84
N GLU A 41 0.47 0.63 -2.65
CA GLU A 41 1.13 1.92 -2.75
C GLU A 41 0.40 2.79 -3.78
N LEU A 42 0.35 4.10 -3.55
CA LEU A 42 -0.29 5.04 -4.46
C LEU A 42 0.75 5.99 -5.03
N ASP A 43 0.92 5.89 -6.34
CA ASP A 43 1.95 6.61 -7.05
C ASP A 43 1.42 7.85 -7.77
N THR A 44 2.35 8.74 -8.12
CA THR A 44 2.05 9.86 -9.01
C THR A 44 2.50 9.53 -10.43
N TRP A 45 1.71 9.98 -11.42
CA TRP A 45 2.01 9.78 -12.83
C TRP A 45 3.48 10.17 -13.15
N PRO A 46 4.25 9.34 -13.87
CA PRO A 46 3.81 8.21 -14.70
C PRO A 46 3.80 6.83 -14.01
N ASP A 47 4.16 6.75 -12.74
CA ASP A 47 4.30 5.47 -12.04
C ASP A 47 2.92 4.93 -11.64
N PRO A 48 2.56 3.67 -11.95
CA PRO A 48 1.28 3.10 -11.56
C PRO A 48 1.28 2.58 -10.13
N ASP A 49 0.16 2.75 -9.42
CA ASP A 49 -0.05 2.16 -8.08
C ASP A 49 0.41 0.70 -7.97
N ASP A 50 1.27 0.41 -7.00
CA ASP A 50 1.79 -0.92 -6.75
C ASP A 50 0.95 -1.74 -5.75
N LEU A 51 0.70 -3.02 -6.07
CA LEU A 51 0.05 -3.96 -5.16
C LEU A 51 1.10 -4.61 -4.26
N LEU A 52 1.15 -4.22 -2.99
CA LEU A 52 2.15 -4.72 -2.05
C LEU A 52 1.77 -6.08 -1.44
N ALA A 53 0.51 -6.27 -1.09
CA ALA A 53 0.04 -7.52 -0.48
C ALA A 53 -1.48 -7.72 -0.60
N THR A 54 -1.92 -8.97 -0.48
CA THR A 54 -3.33 -9.34 -0.36
C THR A 54 -3.50 -10.38 0.76
N VAL A 55 -4.50 -10.19 1.61
CA VAL A 55 -4.90 -11.14 2.65
C VAL A 55 -6.42 -11.26 2.71
N TYR A 56 -6.92 -12.25 3.44
CA TYR A 56 -8.34 -12.40 3.73
C TYR A 56 -8.57 -12.34 5.24
N THR A 57 -9.69 -11.76 5.66
CA THR A 57 -10.09 -11.77 7.07
C THR A 57 -10.42 -13.18 7.56
N ASP A 58 -10.04 -13.49 8.81
CA ASP A 58 -10.35 -14.77 9.44
C ASP A 58 -11.82 -14.88 9.89
N SER A 59 -12.19 -16.01 10.52
CA SER A 59 -13.55 -16.24 11.03
C SER A 59 -14.00 -15.27 12.12
N GLN A 60 -13.10 -14.44 12.65
CA GLN A 60 -13.37 -13.39 13.62
C GLN A 60 -13.21 -11.99 12.98
N GLY A 61 -13.17 -11.91 11.64
CA GLY A 61 -13.03 -10.67 10.90
C GLY A 61 -11.62 -10.06 10.97
N ARG A 62 -10.65 -10.72 11.61
CA ARG A 62 -9.33 -10.14 11.85
C ARG A 62 -8.44 -10.30 10.61
N PHE A 63 -7.60 -9.31 10.37
CA PHE A 63 -6.55 -9.38 9.36
C PHE A 63 -5.27 -8.74 9.90
N GLN A 64 -4.15 -9.20 9.35
CA GLN A 64 -2.85 -8.57 9.48
C GLN A 64 -2.19 -8.63 8.10
N ILE A 65 -1.72 -7.50 7.60
CA ILE A 65 -1.12 -7.35 6.28
C ILE A 65 0.15 -6.51 6.39
N GLN A 66 1.17 -6.89 5.62
CA GLN A 66 2.47 -6.24 5.59
C GLN A 66 2.91 -6.14 4.14
N GLY A 67 3.56 -5.02 3.79
CA GLY A 67 4.16 -4.79 2.48
C GLY A 67 5.44 -3.97 2.61
N HIS A 68 6.27 -4.01 1.59
CA HIS A 68 7.46 -3.18 1.49
C HIS A 68 7.69 -2.77 0.04
N GLU A 69 8.42 -1.67 -0.13
CA GLU A 69 8.75 -1.12 -1.44
C GLU A 69 10.05 -0.34 -1.39
N SER A 70 10.79 -0.35 -2.50
CA SER A 70 12.05 0.37 -2.66
C SER A 70 11.81 1.66 -3.41
N GLU A 71 11.68 2.76 -2.67
CA GLU A 71 11.26 4.04 -3.24
C GLU A 71 12.17 5.19 -2.81
N VAL A 72 12.36 6.16 -3.69
CA VAL A 72 13.13 7.38 -3.41
C VAL A 72 12.36 8.29 -2.47
N THR A 73 11.07 8.43 -2.74
CA THR A 73 10.13 9.22 -1.97
C THR A 73 9.55 8.43 -0.81
N GLN A 74 8.65 9.05 -0.04
CA GLN A 74 7.95 8.36 1.02
C GLN A 74 6.75 7.62 0.43
N ILE A 75 6.64 6.32 0.72
CA ILE A 75 5.48 5.52 0.37
C ILE A 75 4.19 6.12 0.98
N ASN A 76 3.11 6.08 0.22
CA ASN A 76 1.74 6.49 0.49
C ASN A 76 0.79 5.26 0.51
N PRO A 77 0.94 4.35 1.49
CA PRO A 77 0.22 3.09 1.50
C PRO A 77 -1.27 3.26 1.84
N VAL A 78 -2.12 2.53 1.13
CA VAL A 78 -3.57 2.45 1.38
C VAL A 78 -4.07 1.02 1.49
N VAL A 79 -5.02 0.80 2.39
CA VAL A 79 -5.73 -0.47 2.52
C VAL A 79 -7.05 -0.39 1.77
N LYS A 80 -7.21 -1.22 0.73
CA LYS A 80 -8.46 -1.37 -0.03
C LYS A 80 -9.16 -2.66 0.41
N ILE A 81 -10.40 -2.54 0.86
CA ILE A 81 -11.20 -3.67 1.38
C ILE A 81 -12.30 -4.00 0.37
N TYR A 82 -12.39 -5.27 -0.03
CA TYR A 82 -13.37 -5.76 -0.99
C TYR A 82 -14.32 -6.74 -0.29
N HIS A 83 -15.59 -6.37 -0.23
CA HIS A 83 -16.62 -7.16 0.41
C HIS A 83 -18.00 -6.92 -0.20
N ARG A 84 -18.96 -7.80 0.13
CA ARG A 84 -20.38 -7.64 -0.19
C ARG A 84 -21.25 -7.45 1.04
N CYS A 85 -20.67 -7.08 2.19
CA CYS A 85 -21.44 -6.71 3.37
C CYS A 85 -22.52 -5.67 3.00
N ASN A 86 -23.77 -5.96 3.34
CA ASN A 86 -24.96 -5.16 3.03
C ASN A 86 -25.22 -4.86 1.54
N ASN A 87 -24.55 -5.57 0.62
CA ASN A 87 -24.81 -5.52 -0.82
C ASN A 87 -25.35 -6.88 -1.27
N LYS A 88 -26.59 -6.90 -1.79
CA LYS A 88 -27.15 -8.08 -2.46
C LYS A 88 -26.50 -8.29 -3.83
#